data_AF-A0A3B7MHA8-F1
#
_entry.id   AF-A0A3B7MHA8-F1
#
_cell.length_a   1.000
_cell.length_b   1.000
_cell.length_c   1.000
_cell.angle_alpha   90.00
_cell.angle_beta   90.00
_cell.angle_gamma   90.00
#
_symmetry.space_group_name_H-M   'P 1'
#
loop_
_entity.id
_entity.type
_entity.pdbx_description
1 polymer ?
#
loop_
_entity_poly.entity_id
_entity_poly.type
_entity_poly.pdbx_seq_one_letter_code
_entity_poly.pdbx_strand_id
1 'polypeptide(L)'
;MKEINYTLTPLKDDGTEDVKKATTKSFTIAKKLGLYPFVSTGVIYTQFSYPEYAIKTDNGVNTVAKTDDVKVNVRPTVFLNLIIASWDPVYPFAQVGVTTGVQDALFPVGLGLSFGSSFSISAGCIFGYHKDLNKLTEGGAVKDDAALKSDLTNQAVFKPYFSINYNLGKK
;
A
#
# COMPACT_ATOMS: atom_id res chain seq x y z
N MET A 1 13.70 -26.59 -10.96
CA MET A 1 14.70 -25.73 -11.61
C MET A 1 15.16 -26.53 -12.80
N LYS A 2 15.02 -25.99 -14.02
CA LYS A 2 15.49 -26.69 -15.22
C LYS A 2 16.66 -25.86 -15.74
N GLU A 3 17.84 -26.44 -15.66
CA GLU A 3 19.04 -25.87 -16.24
C GLU A 3 19.07 -26.30 -17.70
N ILE A 4 19.17 -25.34 -18.61
CA ILE A 4 19.35 -25.62 -20.04
C ILE A 4 20.78 -25.24 -20.35
N ASN A 5 21.57 -26.26 -20.66
CA ASN A 5 22.94 -26.11 -21.11
C ASN A 5 22.95 -26.26 -22.63
N TYR A 6 23.49 -25.27 -23.33
CA TYR A 6 23.78 -25.40 -24.74
C TYR A 6 25.26 -25.09 -24.97
N THR A 7 25.89 -25.95 -25.76
CA THR A 7 27.29 -25.85 -26.13
C THR A 7 27.33 -25.49 -27.61
N LEU A 8 27.96 -24.36 -27.91
CA LEU A 8 28.26 -23.96 -29.29
C LEU A 8 29.67 -24.41 -29.60
N THR A 9 29.81 -25.39 -30.49
CA THR A 9 31.10 -25.83 -31.02
C THR A 9 31.26 -25.26 -32.43
N PRO A 10 32.20 -24.33 -32.66
CA PRO A 10 32.44 -23.83 -34.02
C PRO A 10 33.07 -24.93 -34.88
N LEU A 11 32.80 -24.89 -36.19
CA LEU A 11 33.44 -25.75 -37.17
C LEU A 11 34.73 -25.12 -37.68
N LYS A 12 35.72 -25.95 -38.00
CA LYS A 12 36.93 -25.56 -38.73
C LYS A 12 36.62 -25.46 -40.23
N ASP A 13 37.56 -24.91 -40.99
CA ASP A 13 37.44 -24.75 -42.45
C ASP A 13 37.30 -26.09 -43.20
N ASP A 14 37.70 -27.22 -42.57
CA ASP A 14 37.54 -28.58 -43.10
C ASP A 14 36.20 -29.25 -42.73
N GLY A 15 35.30 -28.52 -42.06
CA GLY A 15 34.01 -29.03 -41.61
C GLY A 15 34.06 -29.88 -40.34
N THR A 16 35.22 -30.06 -39.73
CA THR A 16 35.34 -30.78 -38.44
C THR A 16 35.09 -29.84 -37.26
N GLU A 17 34.62 -30.39 -36.15
CA GLU A 17 34.35 -29.62 -34.93
C GLU A 17 35.64 -29.12 -34.27
N ASP A 18 35.71 -27.82 -33.93
CA ASP A 18 36.78 -27.24 -33.12
C ASP A 18 36.41 -27.24 -31.64
N VAL A 19 36.53 -28.42 -31.02
CA VAL A 19 36.21 -28.67 -29.61
C VAL A 19 36.98 -27.73 -28.66
N LYS A 20 38.16 -27.21 -29.05
CA LYS A 20 38.96 -26.30 -28.23
C LYS A 20 38.34 -24.91 -28.07
N LYS A 21 37.42 -24.52 -28.95
CA LYS A 21 36.71 -23.23 -28.91
C LYS A 21 35.25 -23.37 -28.50
N ALA A 22 34.84 -24.55 -28.06
CA ALA A 22 33.48 -24.79 -27.62
C ALA A 22 33.12 -23.85 -26.46
N THR A 23 32.09 -23.04 -26.65
CA THR A 23 31.60 -22.13 -25.62
C THR A 23 30.31 -22.70 -25.06
N THR A 24 30.30 -22.98 -23.76
CA THR A 24 29.09 -23.38 -23.05
C THR A 24 28.46 -22.16 -22.41
N LYS A 25 27.17 -21.95 -22.68
CA LYS A 25 26.36 -20.93 -22.00
C LYS A 25 25.26 -21.66 -21.24
N SER A 26 25.19 -21.41 -19.95
CA SER A 26 24.09 -21.86 -19.11
C SER A 26 23.17 -20.68 -18.84
N PHE A 27 21.86 -20.93 -18.89
CA PHE A 27 20.88 -20.02 -18.33
C PHE A 27 19.90 -20.80 -17.48
N THR A 28 19.68 -20.30 -16.28
CA THR A 28 18.78 -20.91 -15.29
C THR A 28 17.39 -20.33 -15.46
N ILE A 29 16.43 -21.14 -15.90
CA ILE A 29 15.02 -20.79 -15.81
C ILE A 29 14.57 -21.08 -14.38
N ALA A 30 14.51 -20.04 -13.55
CA ALA A 30 14.01 -20.15 -12.19
C ALA A 30 12.53 -20.54 -12.18
N LYS A 31 12.21 -21.52 -11.33
CA LYS A 31 10.92 -22.20 -11.18
C LYS A 31 9.87 -21.23 -10.64
N LYS A 32 8.67 -21.21 -11.26
CA LYS A 32 7.37 -20.69 -10.79
C LYS A 32 7.45 -19.87 -9.49
N LEU A 33 7.37 -18.53 -9.59
CA LEU A 33 7.12 -17.67 -8.43
C LEU A 33 5.76 -18.08 -7.85
N GLY A 34 5.78 -18.88 -6.79
CA GLY A 34 4.56 -19.24 -6.08
C GLY A 34 4.10 -18.01 -5.31
N LEU A 35 3.11 -17.30 -5.83
CA LEU A 35 2.41 -16.30 -5.05
C LEU A 35 1.52 -17.05 -4.06
N TYR A 36 1.87 -16.99 -2.78
CA TYR A 36 1.09 -17.59 -1.70
C TYR A 36 0.27 -16.49 -1.02
N PRO A 37 -1.05 -16.43 -1.29
CA PRO A 37 -1.92 -15.47 -0.62
C PRO A 37 -2.20 -15.92 0.81
N PHE A 38 -2.21 -14.98 1.75
CA PHE A 38 -2.74 -15.21 3.10
C PHE A 38 -3.44 -13.95 3.62
N VAL A 39 -4.47 -14.14 4.43
CA VAL A 39 -5.22 -13.05 5.04
C VAL A 39 -4.63 -12.76 6.42
N SER A 40 -4.54 -11.49 6.78
CA SER A 40 -4.20 -11.09 8.14
C SER A 40 -5.14 -10.00 8.63
N THR A 41 -5.30 -9.94 9.94
CA THR A 41 -6.01 -8.85 10.63
C THR A 41 -5.01 -8.12 11.48
N GLY A 42 -5.05 -6.80 11.48
CA GLY A 42 -4.04 -6.03 12.18
C GLY A 42 -4.53 -4.68 12.62
N VAL A 43 -3.61 -3.95 13.22
CA VAL A 43 -3.81 -2.58 13.63
C VAL A 43 -2.82 -1.71 12.87
N ILE A 44 -3.35 -0.70 12.20
CA ILE A 44 -2.56 0.33 11.54
C ILE A 44 -2.34 1.49 12.50
N TYR A 45 -1.12 1.98 12.55
CA TYR A 45 -0.70 3.23 13.15
C TYR A 45 -0.41 4.25 12.03
N THR A 46 -1.14 5.36 12.02
CA THR A 46 -1.02 6.42 11.00
C THR A 46 -1.45 7.75 11.59
N GLN A 47 -0.86 8.87 11.17
CA GLN A 47 -1.31 10.19 11.61
C GLN A 47 -2.37 10.73 10.64
N PHE A 48 -3.58 10.22 10.77
CA PHE A 48 -4.71 10.67 9.95
C PHE A 48 -5.52 11.72 10.70
N SER A 49 -5.83 12.84 10.05
CA SER A 49 -6.61 13.95 10.61
C SER A 49 -7.74 14.30 9.65
N TYR A 50 -8.95 14.46 10.18
CA TYR A 50 -10.09 14.95 9.42
C TYR A 50 -10.40 16.37 9.90
N PRO A 51 -10.24 17.40 9.04
CA PRO A 51 -10.62 18.75 9.41
C PRO A 51 -12.13 18.86 9.52
N GLU A 52 -12.61 19.50 10.59
CA GLU A 52 -14.01 19.88 10.74
C GLU A 52 -14.17 21.38 10.51
N TYR A 53 -15.16 21.74 9.70
CA TYR A 53 -15.47 23.11 9.32
C TYR A 53 -16.84 23.51 9.83
N ALA A 54 -16.95 24.71 10.39
CA ALA A 54 -18.20 25.34 10.77
C ALA A 54 -18.25 26.79 10.29
N ILE A 55 -19.42 27.41 10.43
CA ILE A 55 -19.60 28.83 10.14
C ILE A 55 -19.41 29.63 11.42
N LYS A 56 -18.57 30.67 11.33
CA LYS A 56 -18.41 31.69 12.37
C LYS A 56 -18.99 33.01 11.86
N THR A 57 -19.84 33.63 12.65
CA THR A 57 -20.42 34.94 12.34
C THR A 57 -19.74 36.03 13.15
N ASP A 58 -18.94 36.87 12.49
CA ASP A 58 -18.30 38.04 13.10
C ASP A 58 -18.79 39.30 12.37
N ASN A 59 -19.31 40.29 13.12
CA ASN A 59 -19.85 41.55 12.58
C ASN A 59 -20.91 41.39 11.46
N GLY A 60 -21.73 40.35 11.53
CA GLY A 60 -22.77 40.06 10.53
C GLY A 60 -22.25 39.42 9.23
N VAL A 61 -20.95 39.11 9.16
CA VAL A 61 -20.35 38.37 8.05
C VAL A 61 -20.10 36.92 8.49
N ASN A 62 -20.64 35.99 7.72
CA ASN A 62 -20.41 34.57 7.90
C ASN A 62 -19.08 34.19 7.23
N THR A 63 -18.20 33.56 7.99
CA THR A 63 -16.90 33.07 7.52
C THR A 63 -16.73 31.60 7.83
N VAL A 64 -15.94 30.90 7.02
CA VAL A 64 -15.57 29.49 7.27
C VAL A 64 -14.51 29.44 8.37
N ALA A 65 -14.77 28.67 9.41
CA ALA A 65 -13.83 28.42 10.50
C ALA A 65 -13.57 26.93 10.64
N LYS A 66 -12.30 26.55 10.71
CA LYS A 66 -11.91 25.20 11.13
C LYS A 66 -12.09 25.10 12.64
N THR A 67 -12.94 24.20 13.09
CA THR A 67 -13.30 24.08 14.52
C THR A 67 -12.38 23.13 15.26
N ASP A 68 -12.11 21.96 14.67
CA ASP A 68 -11.21 20.97 15.24
C ASP A 68 -10.68 20.01 14.14
N ASP A 69 -9.77 19.14 14.54
CA ASP A 69 -9.23 18.04 13.75
C ASP A 69 -9.55 16.72 14.45
N VAL A 70 -10.41 15.89 13.84
CA VAL A 70 -10.63 14.52 14.33
C VAL A 70 -9.42 13.68 13.96
N LYS A 71 -8.54 13.45 14.94
CA LYS A 71 -7.32 12.66 14.76
C LYS A 71 -7.59 11.19 15.04
N VAL A 72 -7.28 10.34 14.06
CA VAL A 72 -7.37 8.89 14.20
C VAL A 72 -5.99 8.28 13.97
N ASN A 73 -5.36 7.90 15.08
CA ASN A 73 -3.98 7.40 15.08
C ASN A 73 -3.87 5.89 14.89
N VAL A 74 -4.93 5.15 15.24
CA VAL A 74 -4.93 3.69 15.36
C VAL A 74 -6.21 3.13 14.74
N ARG A 75 -6.11 2.13 13.86
CA ARG A 75 -7.27 1.56 13.16
C ARG A 75 -7.19 0.05 12.97
N PRO A 76 -8.29 -0.70 13.19
CA PRO A 76 -8.36 -2.09 12.79
C PRO A 76 -8.36 -2.19 11.26
N THR A 77 -7.68 -3.21 10.72
CA THR A 77 -7.53 -3.41 9.28
C THR A 77 -7.55 -4.89 8.95
N VAL A 78 -8.09 -5.23 7.80
CA VAL A 78 -7.95 -6.56 7.19
C VAL A 78 -7.07 -6.43 5.95
N PHE A 79 -6.13 -7.36 5.80
CA PHE A 79 -5.16 -7.38 4.70
C PHE A 79 -5.20 -8.69 3.93
N LEU A 80 -5.07 -8.57 2.61
CA LEU A 80 -4.63 -9.64 1.73
C LEU A 80 -3.13 -9.45 1.48
N ASN A 81 -2.35 -10.46 1.84
CA ASN A 81 -0.90 -10.46 1.71
C ASN A 81 -0.48 -11.51 0.68
N LEU A 82 0.54 -11.19 -0.12
CA LEU A 82 1.12 -12.05 -1.14
C LEU A 82 2.60 -12.25 -0.83
N ILE A 83 2.99 -13.47 -0.46
CA ILE A 83 4.41 -13.81 -0.23
C ILE A 83 5.17 -13.67 -1.56
N ILE A 84 6.23 -12.88 -1.56
CA ILE A 84 7.05 -12.60 -2.75
C ILE A 84 8.35 -13.41 -2.77
N ALA A 85 8.84 -13.83 -1.60
CA ALA A 85 9.99 -14.71 -1.45
C ALA A 85 9.90 -15.52 -0.15
N SER A 86 10.65 -16.61 -0.07
CA SER A 86 10.72 -17.49 1.10
C SER A 86 12.12 -17.42 1.71
N TRP A 87 12.28 -16.72 2.84
CA TRP A 87 13.53 -16.62 3.58
C TRP A 87 13.36 -17.23 4.97
N ASP A 88 13.02 -18.53 5.04
CA ASP A 88 12.70 -19.22 6.29
C ASP A 88 13.64 -18.83 7.45
N PRO A 89 13.14 -18.25 8.56
CA PRO A 89 11.74 -18.15 9.01
C PRO A 89 10.99 -16.83 8.68
N VAL A 90 11.58 -15.98 7.84
CA VAL A 90 11.05 -14.67 7.45
C VAL A 90 10.47 -14.72 6.04
N TYR A 91 9.25 -14.22 5.88
CA TYR A 91 8.54 -14.26 4.59
C TYR A 91 8.19 -12.83 4.19
N PRO A 92 8.96 -12.20 3.28
CA PRO A 92 8.57 -10.92 2.72
C PRO A 92 7.28 -11.04 1.90
N PHE A 93 6.41 -10.06 2.02
CA PHE A 93 5.14 -10.00 1.32
C PHE A 93 4.80 -8.60 0.83
N ALA A 94 4.00 -8.54 -0.23
CA ALA A 94 3.25 -7.35 -0.61
C ALA A 94 1.84 -7.42 -0.02
N GLN A 95 1.25 -6.28 0.35
CA GLN A 95 -0.08 -6.25 0.94
C GLN A 95 -0.98 -5.18 0.34
N VAL A 96 -2.27 -5.52 0.33
CA VAL A 96 -3.38 -4.60 0.11
C VAL A 96 -4.41 -4.88 1.20
N GLY A 97 -5.02 -3.84 1.75
CA GLY A 97 -6.02 -4.00 2.79
C GLY A 97 -7.17 -3.03 2.65
N VAL A 98 -8.07 -3.14 3.62
CA VAL A 98 -9.21 -2.26 3.79
C VAL A 98 -9.35 -1.92 5.27
N THR A 99 -9.52 -0.64 5.55
CA THR A 99 -9.78 -0.12 6.89
C THR A 99 -10.87 0.94 6.84
N THR A 100 -11.59 1.10 7.94
CA THR A 100 -12.69 2.05 8.06
C THR A 100 -12.16 3.43 8.45
N GLY A 101 -12.50 4.42 7.65
CA GLY A 101 -12.46 5.86 7.95
C GLY A 101 -13.58 6.27 8.90
N VAL A 102 -13.51 7.49 9.45
CA VAL A 102 -14.65 8.08 10.18
C VAL A 102 -15.83 8.31 9.23
N GLN A 103 -15.54 8.58 7.96
CA GLN A 103 -16.55 8.85 6.93
C GLN A 103 -16.28 8.14 5.59
N ASP A 104 -15.17 7.40 5.44
CA ASP A 104 -14.70 6.90 4.13
C ASP A 104 -14.05 5.51 4.21
N ALA A 105 -13.99 4.78 3.10
CA ALA A 105 -13.17 3.57 3.01
C ALA A 105 -11.72 3.94 2.70
N LEU A 106 -10.77 3.34 3.41
CA LEU A 106 -9.34 3.56 3.24
C LEU A 106 -8.66 2.26 2.78
N PHE A 107 -7.74 2.40 1.82
CA PHE A 107 -7.06 1.31 1.14
C PHE A 107 -5.56 1.38 1.42
N PRO A 108 -5.09 0.74 2.51
CA PRO A 108 -3.67 0.58 2.77
C PRO A 108 -3.04 -0.37 1.75
N VAL A 109 -1.90 0.03 1.21
CA VAL A 109 -1.02 -0.83 0.39
C VAL A 109 0.40 -0.70 0.90
N GLY A 110 1.15 -1.79 0.88
CA GLY A 110 2.47 -1.79 1.47
C GLY A 110 3.24 -3.07 1.29
N LEU A 111 4.37 -3.14 1.98
CA LEU A 111 5.25 -4.30 2.04
C LEU A 111 5.47 -4.67 3.50
N GLY A 112 5.74 -5.94 3.76
CA GLY A 112 5.97 -6.42 5.11
C GLY A 112 6.79 -7.67 5.20
N LEU A 113 7.08 -8.04 6.45
CA LEU A 113 7.78 -9.25 6.83
C LEU A 113 6.90 -10.04 7.76
N SER A 114 6.72 -11.32 7.46
CA SER A 114 6.04 -12.22 8.38
C SER A 114 7.03 -13.16 9.04
N PHE A 115 6.92 -13.27 10.37
CA PHE A 115 7.78 -14.07 11.22
C PHE A 115 7.02 -15.33 11.65
N GLY A 116 7.46 -16.49 11.16
CA GLY A 116 6.77 -17.75 11.43
C GLY A 116 5.33 -17.76 10.89
N SER A 117 4.41 -18.44 11.59
CA SER A 117 3.02 -18.60 11.15
C SER A 117 2.09 -17.48 11.61
N SER A 118 2.35 -16.85 12.76
CA SER A 118 1.31 -16.11 13.50
C SER A 118 1.40 -14.59 13.35
N PHE A 119 2.59 -14.03 13.19
CA PHE A 119 2.78 -12.58 13.25
C PHE A 119 3.40 -12.01 11.98
N SER A 120 3.01 -10.79 11.64
CA SER A 120 3.66 -9.99 10.63
C SER A 120 3.67 -8.51 11.00
N ILE A 121 4.67 -7.81 10.48
CA ILE A 121 4.73 -6.36 10.51
C ILE A 121 4.77 -5.87 9.08
N SER A 122 4.23 -4.69 8.84
CA SER A 122 4.29 -4.08 7.52
C SER A 122 4.19 -2.58 7.60
N ALA A 123 4.68 -1.93 6.57
CA ALA A 123 4.62 -0.49 6.41
C ALA A 123 4.26 -0.17 4.96
N GLY A 124 3.67 1.00 4.77
CA GLY A 124 3.20 1.40 3.47
C GLY A 124 2.48 2.72 3.50
N CYS A 125 1.55 2.88 2.58
CA CYS A 125 0.77 4.08 2.42
C CYS A 125 -0.72 3.76 2.38
N ILE A 126 -1.51 4.64 2.98
CA ILE A 126 -2.96 4.59 2.95
C ILE A 126 -3.41 5.52 1.84
N PHE A 127 -4.19 4.97 0.93
CA PHE A 127 -4.93 5.73 -0.08
C PHE A 127 -6.38 5.84 0.35
N GLY A 128 -6.98 7.00 0.16
CA GLY A 128 -8.40 7.16 0.41
C GLY A 128 -8.87 8.54 0.02
N TYR A 129 -10.07 8.84 0.50
CA TYR A 129 -10.67 10.14 0.36
C TYR A 129 -11.10 10.65 1.73
N HIS A 130 -11.13 11.96 1.89
CA HIS A 130 -11.83 12.61 3.00
C HIS A 130 -12.47 13.89 2.50
N LYS A 131 -13.50 14.35 3.20
CA LYS A 131 -14.12 15.64 2.91
C LYS A 131 -13.19 16.77 3.32
N ASP A 132 -12.96 17.67 2.38
CA ASP A 132 -12.20 18.89 2.58
C ASP A 132 -12.79 20.02 1.70
N LEU A 133 -12.46 21.27 2.02
CA LEU A 133 -12.86 22.43 1.23
C LEU A 133 -12.30 22.34 -0.20
N ASN A 134 -13.09 22.79 -1.16
CA ASN A 134 -12.70 22.79 -2.57
C ASN A 134 -12.39 24.19 -3.07
N LYS A 135 -13.36 25.11 -2.94
CA LYS A 135 -13.24 26.49 -3.41
C LYS A 135 -13.20 27.49 -2.26
N LEU A 136 -13.89 27.18 -1.17
CA LEU A 136 -13.84 28.01 0.03
C LEU A 136 -12.50 27.81 0.72
N THR A 137 -12.08 28.83 1.46
CA THR A 137 -10.87 28.78 2.29
C THR A 137 -11.23 29.14 3.72
N GLU A 138 -10.42 28.68 4.68
CA GLU A 138 -10.52 29.13 6.06
C GLU A 138 -10.44 30.67 6.14
N GLY A 139 -11.32 31.27 6.95
CA GLY A 139 -11.50 32.72 7.05
C GLY A 139 -12.23 33.38 5.88
N GLY A 140 -12.54 32.64 4.81
CA GLY A 140 -13.27 33.13 3.66
C GLY A 140 -14.75 33.36 3.97
N ALA A 141 -15.36 34.36 3.32
CA ALA A 141 -16.80 34.61 3.46
C ALA A 141 -17.62 33.48 2.85
N VAL A 142 -18.67 33.05 3.55
CA VAL A 142 -19.59 32.01 3.10
C VAL A 142 -21.02 32.47 3.31
N LYS A 143 -21.92 32.17 2.35
CA LYS A 143 -23.29 32.65 2.41
C LYS A 143 -24.07 32.01 3.58
N ASP A 144 -24.04 30.69 3.66
CA ASP A 144 -24.83 29.88 4.58
C ASP A 144 -24.22 28.46 4.72
N ASP A 145 -24.78 27.66 5.64
CA ASP A 145 -24.35 26.29 5.91
C ASP A 145 -24.53 25.36 4.70
N ALA A 146 -25.52 25.64 3.85
CA ALA A 146 -25.73 24.89 2.62
C ALA A 146 -24.58 25.11 1.63
N ALA A 147 -24.10 26.35 1.48
CA ALA A 147 -22.95 26.67 0.67
C ALA A 147 -21.68 25.98 1.18
N LEU A 148 -21.44 25.99 2.50
CA LEU A 148 -20.31 25.28 3.10
C LEU A 148 -20.37 23.77 2.80
N LYS A 149 -21.52 23.13 3.07
CA LYS A 149 -21.71 21.69 2.81
C LYS A 149 -21.57 21.31 1.34
N SER A 150 -21.97 22.21 0.44
CA SER A 150 -21.82 22.00 -1.01
C SER A 150 -20.38 22.11 -1.51
N ASP A 151 -19.53 22.84 -0.79
CA ASP A 151 -18.12 23.01 -1.14
C ASP A 151 -17.24 21.86 -0.63
N LEU A 152 -17.69 21.15 0.42
CA LEU A 152 -17.01 19.96 0.92
C LEU A 152 -17.03 18.84 -0.13
N THR A 153 -15.85 18.52 -0.64
CA THR A 153 -15.66 17.48 -1.65
C THR A 153 -14.66 16.44 -1.18
N ASN A 154 -14.73 15.25 -1.77
CA ASN A 154 -13.82 14.16 -1.47
C ASN A 154 -12.44 14.45 -2.10
N GLN A 155 -11.49 14.86 -1.26
CA GLN A 155 -10.09 15.05 -1.66
C GLN A 155 -9.30 13.76 -1.44
N ALA A 156 -8.42 13.44 -2.40
CA ALA A 156 -7.54 12.29 -2.29
C ALA A 156 -6.48 12.53 -1.21
N VAL A 157 -6.27 11.54 -0.36
CA VAL A 157 -5.29 11.62 0.73
C VAL A 157 -4.33 10.45 0.69
N PHE A 158 -3.10 10.78 1.02
CA PHE A 158 -1.98 9.87 1.09
C PHE A 158 -1.28 10.04 2.43
N LYS A 159 -1.24 8.97 3.23
CA LYS A 159 -0.54 8.97 4.52
C LYS A 159 0.30 7.71 4.70
N PRO A 160 1.54 7.83 5.21
CA PRO A 160 2.32 6.66 5.57
C PRO A 160 1.67 5.93 6.76
N TYR A 161 1.94 4.64 6.86
CA TYR A 161 1.52 3.83 7.99
C TYR A 161 2.52 2.75 8.36
N PHE A 162 2.40 2.30 9.61
CA PHE A 162 3.01 1.10 10.13
C PHE A 162 1.90 0.19 10.69
N SER A 163 2.06 -1.13 10.61
CA SER A 163 1.06 -2.06 11.13
C SER A 163 1.66 -3.30 11.75
N ILE A 164 0.93 -3.82 12.72
CA ILE A 164 1.18 -5.11 13.37
C ILE A 164 -0.02 -5.99 13.06
N ASN A 165 0.24 -7.17 12.53
CA ASN A 165 -0.79 -8.05 12.00
C ASN A 165 -0.68 -9.46 12.61
N TYR A 166 -1.84 -10.06 12.80
CA TYR A 166 -2.04 -11.46 13.12
C TYR A 166 -2.49 -12.20 11.85
N ASN A 167 -1.76 -13.25 11.47
CA ASN A 167 -2.06 -14.01 10.27
C ASN A 167 -3.19 -15.01 10.54
N LEU A 168 -4.23 -14.98 9.68
CA LEU A 168 -5.34 -15.91 9.77
C LEU A 168 -5.01 -17.18 8.97
N GLY A 169 -4.87 -18.30 9.67
CA GLY A 169 -4.62 -19.62 9.09
C GLY A 169 -3.15 -20.04 9.07
N LYS A 170 -2.91 -21.30 8.70
CA LYS A 170 -1.56 -21.81 8.44
C LYS A 170 -1.17 -21.46 7.00
N LYS A 171 0.01 -20.87 6.83
CA LYS A 171 0.61 -20.52 5.54
C LYS A 171 0.94 -21.74 4.70
#